data_AF-A0A2M8B0D4-F1
#
_entry.id   AF-A0A2M8B0D4-F1
#
_cell.length_a   1.000
_cell.length_b   1.000
_cell.length_c   1.000
_cell.angle_alpha   90.00
_cell.angle_beta   90.00
_cell.angle_gamma   90.00
#
_symmetry.space_group_name_H-M   'P 1'
#
loop_
_entity.id
_entity.type
_entity.pdbx_description
1 polymer ?
#
loop_
_entity_poly.entity_id
_entity_poly.type
_entity_poly.pdbx_seq_one_letter_code
_entity_poly.pdbx_strand_id
1 'polypeptide(L)'
;MDIAMIGLGKMGANMTTRLLGKGHRVVIYDLKEEAVRAAEAGGATGARTLDEVVGKLSVPRVVWVMVPSGKPTDDTIAALADRLSPGDVVIDGGNSNYKDTMRRAAALKGKGLQFVDVGTSGGVWGVSEGYSMMVGGEEEAVKRIAPILESLAPATDKGWGRVGPSGAGHFVKMVHNGIEYGLMQAYAEGFELMRRKSGFGLDLGRIAEIWRHGSVVRSWLLDLTADALAKNPGLDGIAAYVPDSGEGRWTAIEAIETGVSLPVITMALQNRFRSREEAPFADKLLSAMRNEFGGHAVKGSK
;
A
#
# COMPACT_ATOMS: atom_id res chain seq x y z
N MET A 1 15.19 17.11 11.05
CA MET A 1 14.55 18.16 10.21
C MET A 1 13.17 18.49 10.78
N ASP A 2 12.59 19.62 10.36
CA ASP A 2 11.20 19.99 10.64
C ASP A 2 10.28 19.48 9.52
N ILE A 3 9.16 18.85 9.86
CA ILE A 3 8.22 18.23 8.91
C ILE A 3 6.81 18.23 9.51
N ALA A 4 5.78 18.39 8.65
CA ALA A 4 4.41 18.09 9.03
C ALA A 4 3.96 16.71 8.55
N MET A 5 3.17 16.01 9.37
CA MET A 5 2.42 14.81 9.00
C MET A 5 0.92 15.10 9.06
N ILE A 6 0.26 15.02 7.91
CA ILE A 6 -1.18 15.23 7.74
C ILE A 6 -1.85 13.88 7.53
N GLY A 7 -2.68 13.46 8.49
CA GLY A 7 -3.28 12.13 8.53
C GLY A 7 -2.51 11.20 9.47
N LEU A 8 -3.17 10.82 10.56
CA LEU A 8 -2.67 10.00 11.66
C LEU A 8 -3.41 8.66 11.73
N GLY A 9 -3.81 8.15 10.57
CA GLY A 9 -4.14 6.73 10.44
C GLY A 9 -2.92 5.85 10.81
N LYS A 10 -3.09 4.54 10.76
CA LYS A 10 -2.07 3.57 11.21
C LYS A 10 -0.67 3.84 10.64
N MET A 11 -0.58 4.17 9.34
CA MET A 11 0.71 4.48 8.71
C MET A 11 1.27 5.83 9.17
N GLY A 12 0.49 6.92 9.10
CA GLY A 12 0.96 8.26 9.46
C GLY A 12 1.39 8.37 10.92
N ALA A 13 0.67 7.71 11.85
CA ALA A 13 1.04 7.64 13.26
C ALA A 13 2.36 6.88 13.49
N ASN A 14 2.56 5.75 12.80
CA ASN A 14 3.79 4.97 12.90
C ASN A 14 4.99 5.71 12.29
N MET A 15 4.79 6.39 11.16
CA MET A 15 5.83 7.22 10.52
C MET A 15 6.21 8.41 11.40
N THR A 16 5.22 9.07 12.03
CA THR A 16 5.44 10.12 13.03
C THR A 16 6.30 9.61 14.18
N THR A 17 5.93 8.47 14.76
CA THR A 17 6.67 7.84 15.87
C THR A 17 8.12 7.57 15.47
N ARG A 18 8.34 7.00 14.28
CA ARG A 18 9.69 6.71 13.78
C ARG A 18 10.51 7.98 13.56
N LEU A 19 9.92 9.02 12.98
CA LEU A 19 10.59 10.31 12.74
C LEU A 19 10.99 10.99 14.06
N LEU A 20 10.11 10.99 15.07
CA LEU A 20 10.42 11.51 16.41
C LEU A 20 11.59 10.75 17.04
N GLY A 21 11.57 9.41 16.95
CA GLY A 21 12.67 8.55 17.44
C GLY A 21 14.00 8.78 16.72
N LYS A 22 13.99 9.44 15.55
CA LYS A 22 15.18 9.85 14.79
C LYS A 22 15.54 11.34 14.98
N GLY A 23 14.90 12.01 15.94
CA GLY A 23 15.21 13.40 16.29
C GLY A 23 14.64 14.44 15.33
N HIS A 24 13.66 14.08 14.51
CA HIS A 24 12.92 15.07 13.73
C HIS A 24 11.89 15.78 14.60
N ARG A 25 11.67 17.07 14.34
CA ARG A 25 10.52 17.79 14.87
C ARG A 25 9.35 17.53 13.94
N VAL A 26 8.26 16.97 14.47
CA VAL A 26 7.08 16.60 13.68
C VAL A 26 5.88 17.40 14.15
N VAL A 27 5.36 18.24 13.25
CA VAL A 27 4.06 18.90 13.42
C VAL A 27 2.97 17.96 12.88
N ILE A 28 1.89 17.74 13.62
CA ILE A 28 0.87 16.77 13.22
C ILE A 28 -0.51 17.41 13.09
N TYR A 29 -1.32 16.84 12.21
CA TYR A 29 -2.73 17.20 12.07
C TYR A 29 -3.54 15.99 11.57
N ASP A 30 -4.73 15.80 12.15
CA ASP A 30 -5.75 14.86 11.71
C ASP A 30 -7.13 15.46 12.01
N LEU A 31 -8.16 15.03 11.26
CA LEU A 31 -9.55 15.41 11.54
C LEU A 31 -10.06 14.83 12.87
N LYS A 32 -9.45 13.75 13.35
CA LYS A 32 -9.76 13.10 14.63
C LYS A 32 -8.85 13.65 15.73
N GLU A 33 -9.43 14.47 16.60
CA GLU A 33 -8.77 15.05 17.77
C GLU A 33 -8.06 14.00 18.65
N GLU A 34 -8.66 12.82 18.82
CA GLU A 34 -8.06 11.71 19.57
C GLU A 34 -6.70 11.28 18.99
N ALA A 35 -6.60 11.18 17.67
CA ALA A 35 -5.36 10.78 17.00
C ALA A 35 -4.26 11.82 17.19
N VAL A 36 -4.62 13.11 17.17
CA VAL A 36 -3.69 14.22 17.45
C VAL A 36 -3.18 14.13 18.88
N ARG A 37 -4.08 13.98 19.87
CA ARG A 37 -3.69 13.86 21.29
C ARG A 37 -2.80 12.65 21.56
N ALA A 38 -3.09 11.51 20.92
CA ALA A 38 -2.28 10.31 21.06
C ALA A 38 -0.85 10.52 20.57
N ALA A 39 -0.66 11.21 19.44
CA ALA A 39 0.66 11.50 18.90
C ALA A 39 1.37 12.67 19.63
N GLU A 40 0.63 13.65 20.18
CA GLU A 40 1.17 14.67 21.10
C GLU A 40 1.78 14.02 22.36
N ALA A 41 1.12 13.00 22.93
CA ALA A 41 1.66 12.24 24.05
C ALA A 41 2.99 11.51 23.70
N GLY A 42 3.21 11.23 22.41
CA GLY A 42 4.47 10.68 21.88
C GLY A 42 5.56 11.71 21.59
N GLY A 43 5.31 13.01 21.83
CA GLY A 43 6.28 14.09 21.63
C GLY A 43 6.13 14.88 20.32
N ALA A 44 5.07 14.63 19.54
CA ALA A 44 4.75 15.45 18.38
C ALA A 44 4.19 16.83 18.79
N THR A 45 4.29 17.81 17.88
CA THR A 45 3.63 19.12 18.05
C THR A 45 2.28 19.11 17.33
N GLY A 46 1.16 19.02 18.06
CA GLY A 46 -0.16 19.00 17.41
C GLY A 46 -0.63 20.36 16.91
N ALA A 47 -1.40 20.33 15.82
CA ALA A 47 -2.10 21.45 15.23
C ALA A 47 -3.58 21.09 15.04
N ARG A 48 -4.48 22.09 15.09
CA ARG A 48 -5.93 21.90 14.92
C ARG A 48 -6.47 22.43 13.60
N THR A 49 -5.64 23.13 12.83
CA THR A 49 -5.96 23.62 11.49
C THR A 49 -4.72 23.52 10.60
N LEU A 50 -4.92 23.52 9.28
CA LEU A 50 -3.78 23.59 8.34
C LEU A 50 -3.02 24.91 8.43
N ASP A 51 -3.68 26.01 8.83
CA ASP A 51 -3.02 27.29 9.08
C ASP A 51 -2.08 27.21 10.28
N GLU A 52 -2.49 26.52 11.35
CA GLU A 52 -1.60 26.22 12.48
C GLU A 52 -0.42 25.33 12.07
N VAL A 53 -0.64 24.34 11.20
CA VAL A 53 0.46 23.50 10.69
C VAL A 53 1.51 24.38 10.00
N VAL A 54 1.08 25.21 9.04
CA VAL A 54 1.98 26.07 8.26
C VAL A 54 2.70 27.10 9.13
N GLY A 55 2.03 27.63 10.16
CA GLY A 55 2.62 28.57 11.12
C GLY A 55 3.62 27.94 12.09
N LYS A 56 3.54 26.61 12.33
CA LYS A 56 4.43 25.88 13.24
C LYS A 56 5.69 25.31 12.57
N LEU A 57 5.77 25.37 11.23
CA LEU A 57 6.89 24.86 10.43
C LEU A 57 7.90 25.95 10.05
N SER A 58 9.18 25.59 10.03
CA SER A 58 10.24 26.40 9.40
C SER A 58 10.16 26.41 7.87
N VAL A 59 10.53 27.53 7.25
CA VAL A 59 10.63 27.69 5.79
C VAL A 59 12.04 27.29 5.30
N PRO A 60 12.19 26.60 4.16
CA PRO A 60 11.12 26.05 3.32
C PRO A 60 10.49 24.81 3.96
N ARG A 61 9.16 24.73 3.87
CA ARG A 61 8.34 23.75 4.57
C ARG A 61 8.35 22.41 3.86
N VAL A 62 8.20 21.34 4.63
CA VAL A 62 7.96 19.98 4.14
C VAL A 62 6.71 19.44 4.79
N VAL A 63 5.70 19.08 3.98
CA VAL A 63 4.41 18.56 4.46
C VAL A 63 4.17 17.19 3.83
N TRP A 64 4.05 16.17 4.67
CA TRP A 64 3.73 14.80 4.29
C TRP A 64 2.24 14.55 4.46
N VAL A 65 1.58 14.15 3.39
CA VAL A 65 0.16 13.82 3.33
C VAL A 65 0.00 12.30 3.33
N MET A 66 -0.70 11.79 4.34
CA MET A 66 -0.94 10.37 4.61
C MET A 66 -2.42 10.11 4.91
N VAL A 67 -3.29 10.60 4.03
CA VAL A 67 -4.75 10.49 4.10
C VAL A 67 -5.27 9.48 3.04
N PRO A 68 -6.55 9.07 3.09
CA PRO A 68 -7.10 8.16 2.10
C PRO A 68 -7.02 8.72 0.68
N SER A 69 -6.70 7.86 -0.29
CA SER A 69 -6.52 8.22 -1.70
C SER A 69 -7.78 8.83 -2.33
N GLY A 70 -7.59 9.60 -3.39
CA GLY A 70 -8.67 10.25 -4.16
C GLY A 70 -9.05 11.60 -3.54
N LYS A 71 -10.35 11.84 -3.39
CA LYS A 71 -10.87 13.14 -2.95
C LYS A 71 -10.22 13.68 -1.65
N PRO A 72 -10.01 12.89 -0.58
CA PRO A 72 -9.40 13.41 0.64
C PRO A 72 -7.97 13.92 0.42
N THR A 73 -7.16 13.21 -0.36
CA THR A 73 -5.83 13.67 -0.77
C THR A 73 -5.89 14.94 -1.62
N ASP A 74 -6.80 14.99 -2.61
CA ASP A 74 -6.95 16.16 -3.48
C ASP A 74 -7.37 17.42 -2.72
N ASP A 75 -8.38 17.31 -1.85
CA ASP A 75 -8.86 18.42 -1.03
C ASP A 75 -7.76 18.92 -0.08
N THR A 76 -7.02 18.00 0.54
CA THR A 76 -5.91 18.33 1.46
C THR A 76 -4.78 19.05 0.73
N ILE A 77 -4.35 18.53 -0.43
CA ILE A 77 -3.28 19.14 -1.21
C ILE A 77 -3.70 20.51 -1.74
N ALA A 78 -4.94 20.68 -2.21
CA ALA A 78 -5.45 21.97 -2.64
C ALA A 78 -5.44 22.99 -1.49
N ALA A 79 -5.94 22.61 -0.32
CA ALA A 79 -5.97 23.48 0.86
C ALA A 79 -4.56 23.86 1.35
N LEU A 80 -3.58 22.94 1.29
CA LEU A 80 -2.18 23.23 1.56
C LEU A 80 -1.59 24.19 0.52
N ALA A 81 -1.92 23.99 -0.76
CA ALA A 81 -1.41 24.81 -1.86
C ALA A 81 -1.86 26.28 -1.80
N ASP A 82 -2.92 26.60 -1.06
CA ASP A 82 -3.35 27.98 -0.82
C ASP A 82 -2.63 28.64 0.36
N ARG A 83 -1.88 27.87 1.15
CA ARG A 83 -1.21 28.31 2.39
C ARG A 83 0.31 28.23 2.34
N LEU A 84 0.84 27.36 1.49
CA LEU A 84 2.27 27.16 1.31
C LEU A 84 2.89 28.25 0.41
N SER A 85 4.19 28.42 0.53
CA SER A 85 4.97 29.42 -0.21
C SER A 85 5.82 28.76 -1.30
N PRO A 86 6.18 29.47 -2.39
CA PRO A 86 7.07 28.93 -3.41
C PRO A 86 8.35 28.33 -2.81
N GLY A 87 8.71 27.14 -3.28
CA GLY A 87 9.83 26.36 -2.75
C GLY A 87 9.47 25.40 -1.61
N ASP A 88 8.27 25.45 -1.03
CA ASP A 88 7.79 24.45 -0.08
C ASP A 88 7.55 23.10 -0.80
N VAL A 89 7.68 21.98 -0.06
CA VAL A 89 7.52 20.61 -0.57
C VAL A 89 6.26 19.97 0.00
N VAL A 90 5.41 19.45 -0.88
CA VAL A 90 4.29 18.57 -0.53
C VAL A 90 4.64 17.14 -0.94
N ILE A 91 4.58 16.22 0.01
CA ILE A 91 4.79 14.79 -0.20
C ILE A 91 3.44 14.10 -0.13
N ASP A 92 3.06 13.33 -1.16
CA ASP A 92 1.97 12.35 -1.08
C ASP A 92 2.58 10.98 -0.83
N GLY A 93 2.45 10.47 0.40
CA GLY A 93 2.94 9.13 0.77
C GLY A 93 1.84 8.06 0.77
N GLY A 94 0.63 8.41 0.33
CA GLY A 94 -0.51 7.52 0.27
C GLY A 94 -0.39 6.45 -0.82
N ASN A 95 -1.41 5.62 -0.92
CA ASN A 95 -1.57 4.69 -2.04
C ASN A 95 -2.36 5.39 -3.17
N SER A 96 -1.77 6.42 -3.78
CA SER A 96 -2.40 7.19 -4.85
C SER A 96 -2.16 6.56 -6.22
N ASN A 97 -3.10 6.77 -7.15
CA ASN A 97 -2.87 6.47 -8.55
C ASN A 97 -1.82 7.44 -9.13
N TYR A 98 -0.88 6.93 -9.93
CA TYR A 98 0.19 7.75 -10.49
C TYR A 98 -0.31 8.84 -11.46
N LYS A 99 -1.45 8.62 -12.15
CA LYS A 99 -2.05 9.62 -13.03
C LYS A 99 -2.57 10.83 -12.24
N ASP A 100 -3.16 10.61 -11.07
CA ASP A 100 -3.54 11.69 -10.15
C ASP A 100 -2.33 12.44 -9.61
N THR A 101 -1.26 11.70 -9.34
CA THR A 101 0.02 12.26 -8.90
C THR A 101 0.58 13.23 -9.93
N MET A 102 0.63 12.83 -11.21
CA MET A 102 1.09 13.69 -12.30
C MET A 102 0.23 14.95 -12.44
N ARG A 103 -1.10 14.81 -12.32
CA ARG A 103 -2.04 15.95 -12.33
C ARG A 103 -1.78 16.91 -11.17
N ARG A 104 -1.60 16.40 -9.94
CA ARG A 104 -1.28 17.20 -8.74
C ARG A 104 0.04 17.94 -8.91
N ALA A 105 1.08 17.25 -9.38
CA ALA A 105 2.39 17.85 -9.64
C ALA A 105 2.28 19.04 -10.60
N ALA A 106 1.55 18.87 -11.71
CA ALA A 106 1.35 19.95 -12.68
C ALA A 106 0.61 21.16 -12.07
N ALA A 107 -0.43 20.92 -11.26
CA ALA A 107 -1.18 21.98 -10.59
C ALA A 107 -0.31 22.76 -9.57
N LEU A 108 0.51 22.06 -8.79
CA LEU A 108 1.39 22.66 -7.79
C LEU A 108 2.58 23.41 -8.40
N LYS A 109 3.09 22.94 -9.54
CA LYS A 109 4.19 23.60 -10.27
C LYS A 109 3.84 25.04 -10.64
N GLY A 110 2.60 25.32 -11.04
CA GLY A 110 2.12 26.67 -11.35
C GLY A 110 2.15 27.64 -10.15
N LYS A 111 2.18 27.11 -8.93
CA LYS A 111 2.29 27.89 -7.67
C LYS A 111 3.72 27.94 -7.13
N GLY A 112 4.71 27.40 -7.86
CA GLY A 112 6.09 27.30 -7.41
C GLY A 112 6.31 26.28 -6.28
N LEU A 113 5.36 25.38 -6.06
CA LEU A 113 5.45 24.33 -5.04
C LEU A 113 6.10 23.08 -5.63
N GLN A 114 6.91 22.39 -4.82
CA GLN A 114 7.50 21.11 -5.19
C GLN A 114 6.58 19.97 -4.75
N PHE A 115 6.44 18.95 -5.59
CA PHE A 115 5.62 17.78 -5.31
C PHE A 115 6.46 16.51 -5.43
N VAL A 116 6.31 15.63 -4.43
CA VAL A 116 7.01 14.35 -4.36
C VAL A 116 6.00 13.26 -4.02
N ASP A 117 5.97 12.19 -4.80
CA ASP A 117 5.21 10.98 -4.50
C ASP A 117 6.11 9.91 -3.89
N VAL A 118 5.63 9.29 -2.82
CA VAL A 118 6.37 8.26 -2.09
C VAL A 118 5.51 7.02 -1.91
N GLY A 119 5.70 6.07 -2.82
CA GLY A 119 5.14 4.75 -2.67
C GLY A 119 5.77 4.01 -1.49
N THR A 120 5.02 3.83 -0.40
CA THR A 120 5.55 3.28 0.87
C THR A 120 5.07 1.85 1.12
N SER A 121 5.99 0.91 1.34
CA SER A 121 5.74 -0.52 1.65
C SER A 121 6.40 -0.95 2.97
N GLY A 122 5.95 -2.07 3.54
CA GLY A 122 6.37 -2.61 4.84
C GLY A 122 5.26 -2.63 5.91
N GLY A 123 4.20 -1.85 5.69
CA GLY A 123 3.00 -1.86 6.53
C GLY A 123 3.31 -1.54 8.00
N VAL A 124 2.71 -2.30 8.91
CA VAL A 124 2.76 -2.05 10.35
C VAL A 124 4.16 -2.26 10.94
N TRP A 125 4.96 -3.11 10.30
CA TRP A 125 6.31 -3.47 10.71
C TRP A 125 7.33 -2.38 10.40
N GLY A 126 7.02 -1.44 9.52
CA GLY A 126 7.98 -0.39 9.15
C GLY A 126 8.32 0.58 10.28
N VAL A 127 7.55 0.61 11.39
CA VAL A 127 7.93 1.38 12.58
C VAL A 127 9.22 0.85 13.20
N SER A 128 9.41 -0.47 13.26
CA SER A 128 10.64 -1.12 13.76
C SER A 128 11.64 -1.33 12.63
N GLU A 129 11.21 -1.96 11.54
CA GLU A 129 12.10 -2.43 10.46
C GLU A 129 12.45 -1.37 9.41
N GLY A 130 11.71 -0.26 9.40
CA GLY A 130 11.78 0.75 8.33
C GLY A 130 10.92 0.41 7.12
N TYR A 131 10.63 1.44 6.33
CA TYR A 131 9.74 1.37 5.17
C TYR A 131 10.50 1.28 3.86
N SER A 132 10.04 0.44 2.94
CA SER A 132 10.52 0.51 1.56
C SER A 132 9.83 1.68 0.85
N MET A 133 10.58 2.63 0.29
CA MET A 133 10.04 3.88 -0.26
C MET A 133 10.53 4.12 -1.69
N MET A 134 9.59 4.09 -2.63
CA MET A 134 9.83 4.39 -4.05
C MET A 134 9.44 5.85 -4.31
N VAL A 135 10.41 6.69 -4.67
CA VAL A 135 10.23 8.14 -4.67
C VAL A 135 10.19 8.70 -6.09
N GLY A 136 9.09 9.35 -6.46
CA GLY A 136 8.92 10.11 -7.70
C GLY A 136 8.96 11.60 -7.43
N GLY A 137 9.66 12.37 -8.27
CA GLY A 137 9.69 13.83 -8.15
C GLY A 137 10.93 14.47 -8.76
N GLU A 138 11.03 15.79 -8.63
CA GLU A 138 12.21 16.55 -9.05
C GLU A 138 13.41 16.22 -8.15
N GLU A 139 14.61 16.12 -8.73
CA GLU A 139 15.80 15.66 -8.01
C GLU A 139 16.14 16.54 -6.79
N GLU A 140 16.02 17.86 -6.94
CA GLU A 140 16.28 18.81 -5.86
C GLU A 140 15.26 18.71 -4.72
N ALA A 141 14.00 18.42 -5.04
CA ALA A 141 12.97 18.20 -4.02
C ALA A 141 13.26 16.91 -3.24
N VAL A 142 13.67 15.84 -3.94
CA VAL A 142 14.02 14.55 -3.31
C VAL A 142 15.27 14.68 -2.45
N LYS A 143 16.32 15.35 -2.94
CA LYS A 143 17.54 15.66 -2.16
C LYS A 143 17.21 16.39 -0.86
N ARG A 144 16.29 17.36 -0.91
CA ARG A 144 15.86 18.10 0.28
C ARG A 144 15.19 17.21 1.32
N ILE A 145 14.34 16.28 0.89
CA ILE A 145 13.61 15.40 1.81
C ILE A 145 14.37 14.12 2.17
N ALA A 146 15.58 13.91 1.62
CA ALA A 146 16.39 12.71 1.85
C ALA A 146 16.56 12.37 3.33
N PRO A 147 16.85 13.30 4.27
CA PRO A 147 17.01 12.92 5.68
C PRO A 147 15.72 12.39 6.33
N ILE A 148 14.54 12.76 5.81
CA ILE A 148 13.25 12.19 6.24
C ILE A 148 13.13 10.75 5.72
N LEU A 149 13.47 10.53 4.45
CA LEU A 149 13.45 9.22 3.81
C LEU A 149 14.46 8.26 4.48
N GLU A 150 15.69 8.69 4.72
CA GLU A 150 16.73 7.92 5.41
C GLU A 150 16.28 7.46 6.81
N SER A 151 15.60 8.34 7.55
CA SER A 151 15.07 8.04 8.89
C SER A 151 13.90 7.05 8.87
N LEU A 152 13.06 7.12 7.82
CA LEU A 152 11.91 6.22 7.65
C LEU A 152 12.32 4.87 7.05
N ALA A 153 13.38 4.82 6.25
CA ALA A 153 13.85 3.60 5.60
C ALA A 153 14.51 2.60 6.59
N PRO A 154 14.74 1.34 6.18
CA PRO A 154 15.45 0.35 7.00
C PRO A 154 16.86 0.79 7.41
N ALA A 155 17.57 1.47 6.52
CA ALA A 155 18.85 2.12 6.81
C ALA A 155 19.01 3.37 5.95
N THR A 156 19.99 4.20 6.27
CA THR A 156 20.26 5.46 5.57
C THR A 156 20.50 5.26 4.06
N ASP A 157 21.13 4.16 3.68
CA ASP A 157 21.49 3.82 2.29
C ASP A 157 20.67 2.65 1.70
N LYS A 158 19.62 2.19 2.39
CA LYS A 158 18.85 1.00 1.98
C LYS A 158 17.34 1.21 2.06
N GLY A 159 16.64 0.63 1.10
CA GLY A 159 15.18 0.54 1.11
C GLY A 159 14.47 1.80 0.63
N TRP A 160 15.18 2.83 0.20
CA TRP A 160 14.57 3.99 -0.45
C TRP A 160 15.38 4.46 -1.64
N GLY A 161 14.74 5.18 -2.57
CA GLY A 161 15.44 5.79 -3.69
C GLY A 161 14.53 6.54 -4.66
N ARG A 162 15.10 7.51 -5.36
CA ARG A 162 14.42 8.19 -6.47
C ARG A 162 14.34 7.25 -7.67
N VAL A 163 13.13 6.98 -8.12
CA VAL A 163 12.85 6.08 -9.24
C VAL A 163 12.43 6.81 -10.52
N GLY A 164 12.23 8.13 -10.47
CA GLY A 164 11.91 8.91 -11.65
C GLY A 164 11.28 10.27 -11.34
N PRO A 165 10.67 10.91 -12.35
CA PRO A 165 9.90 12.14 -12.17
C PRO A 165 8.60 11.87 -11.39
N SER A 166 7.80 12.92 -11.17
CA SER A 166 6.55 12.75 -10.42
C SER A 166 5.60 11.75 -11.10
N GLY A 167 4.99 10.89 -10.29
CA GLY A 167 4.21 9.72 -10.71
C GLY A 167 5.01 8.42 -10.64
N ALA A 168 6.34 8.46 -10.81
CA ALA A 168 7.14 7.24 -10.88
C ALA A 168 7.16 6.45 -9.57
N GLY A 169 7.16 7.10 -8.41
CA GLY A 169 7.16 6.44 -7.11
C GLY A 169 5.88 5.65 -6.89
N HIS A 170 4.73 6.29 -7.09
CA HIS A 170 3.43 5.62 -7.01
C HIS A 170 3.23 4.56 -8.09
N PHE A 171 3.75 4.76 -9.30
CA PHE A 171 3.72 3.74 -10.36
C PHE A 171 4.49 2.47 -9.97
N VAL A 172 5.73 2.63 -9.49
CA VAL A 172 6.53 1.48 -9.03
C VAL A 172 5.86 0.77 -7.86
N LYS A 173 5.27 1.52 -6.91
CA LYS A 173 4.52 0.94 -5.80
C LYS A 173 3.25 0.21 -6.24
N MET A 174 2.55 0.74 -7.25
CA MET A 174 1.40 0.06 -7.86
C MET A 174 1.83 -1.31 -8.41
N VAL A 175 2.91 -1.35 -9.20
CA VAL A 175 3.44 -2.60 -9.75
C VAL A 175 3.92 -3.55 -8.64
N HIS A 176 4.57 -3.04 -7.59
CA HIS A 176 4.92 -3.82 -6.39
C HIS A 176 3.70 -4.55 -5.81
N ASN A 177 2.56 -3.87 -5.64
CA ASN A 177 1.34 -4.50 -5.13
C ASN A 177 0.74 -5.52 -6.11
N GLY A 178 0.85 -5.28 -7.42
CA GLY A 178 0.49 -6.28 -8.43
C GLY A 178 1.32 -7.57 -8.31
N ILE A 179 2.64 -7.44 -8.13
CA ILE A 179 3.54 -8.58 -7.88
C ILE A 179 3.15 -9.31 -6.59
N GLU A 180 2.90 -8.56 -5.51
CA GLU A 180 2.44 -9.12 -4.23
C GLU A 180 1.19 -10.00 -4.41
N TYR A 181 0.22 -9.57 -5.21
CA TYR A 181 -1.00 -10.35 -5.49
C TYR A 181 -0.67 -11.69 -6.14
N GLY A 182 0.21 -11.70 -7.14
CA GLY A 182 0.66 -12.92 -7.81
C GLY A 182 1.38 -13.88 -6.87
N LEU A 183 2.28 -13.37 -6.03
CA LEU A 183 3.03 -14.18 -5.06
C LEU A 183 2.12 -14.82 -4.01
N MET A 184 1.20 -14.05 -3.43
CA MET A 184 0.22 -14.56 -2.47
C MET A 184 -0.67 -15.65 -3.09
N GLN A 185 -1.13 -15.43 -4.34
CA GLN A 185 -1.97 -16.37 -5.04
C GLN A 185 -1.25 -17.71 -5.30
N ALA A 186 0.02 -17.66 -5.71
CA ALA A 186 0.83 -18.86 -5.93
C ALA A 186 0.97 -19.71 -4.66
N TYR A 187 1.18 -19.07 -3.50
CA TYR A 187 1.18 -19.79 -2.23
C TYR A 187 -0.19 -20.38 -1.92
N ALA A 188 -1.26 -19.59 -2.01
CA ALA A 188 -2.60 -20.05 -1.67
C ALA A 188 -3.01 -21.30 -2.48
N GLU A 189 -2.77 -21.30 -3.79
CA GLU A 189 -3.08 -22.44 -4.67
C GLU A 189 -2.25 -23.69 -4.33
N GLY A 190 -0.95 -23.52 -4.06
CA GLY A 190 -0.08 -24.63 -3.67
C GLY A 190 -0.49 -25.26 -2.33
N PHE A 191 -0.83 -24.43 -1.34
CA PHE A 191 -1.27 -24.92 -0.03
C PHE A 191 -2.66 -25.58 -0.09
N GLU A 192 -3.60 -25.08 -0.90
CA GLU A 192 -4.89 -25.73 -1.15
C GLU A 192 -4.69 -27.12 -1.79
N LEU A 193 -3.80 -27.24 -2.78
CA LEU A 193 -3.49 -28.54 -3.40
C LEU A 193 -2.93 -29.54 -2.38
N MET A 194 -1.98 -29.11 -1.54
CA MET A 194 -1.42 -29.94 -0.48
C MET A 194 -2.50 -30.35 0.54
N ARG A 195 -3.38 -29.42 0.92
CA ARG A 195 -4.50 -29.69 1.84
C ARG A 195 -5.46 -30.74 1.30
N ARG A 196 -5.80 -30.67 0.00
CA ARG A 196 -6.71 -31.64 -0.65
C ARG A 196 -6.10 -33.03 -0.79
N LYS A 197 -4.77 -33.14 -0.82
CA LYS A 197 -4.07 -34.43 -0.89
C LYS A 197 -4.03 -35.10 0.49
N SER A 198 -5.20 -35.53 0.98
CA SER A 198 -5.38 -36.07 2.33
C SER A 198 -4.63 -37.39 2.60
N GLY A 199 -4.29 -38.16 1.56
CA GLY A 199 -3.65 -39.47 1.70
C GLY A 199 -2.26 -39.48 2.35
N PHE A 200 -1.61 -38.33 2.52
CA PHE A 200 -0.29 -38.22 3.15
C PHE A 200 -0.31 -37.66 4.58
N GLY A 201 -1.45 -37.15 5.07
CA GLY A 201 -1.53 -36.55 6.42
C GLY A 201 -0.58 -35.37 6.62
N LEU A 202 -0.45 -34.48 5.63
CA LEU A 202 0.52 -33.38 5.64
C LEU A 202 0.22 -32.33 6.73
N ASP A 203 1.26 -31.96 7.48
CA ASP A 203 1.27 -30.77 8.35
C ASP A 203 1.75 -29.55 7.56
N LEU A 204 0.79 -28.73 7.13
CA LEU A 204 1.06 -27.54 6.31
C LEU A 204 1.84 -26.47 7.06
N GLY A 205 1.63 -26.33 8.38
CA GLY A 205 2.38 -25.38 9.20
C GLY A 205 3.85 -25.78 9.30
N ARG A 206 4.11 -27.06 9.52
CA ARG A 206 5.49 -27.59 9.54
C ARG A 206 6.17 -27.48 8.17
N ILE A 207 5.45 -27.73 7.07
CA ILE A 207 5.99 -27.57 5.72
C ILE A 207 6.35 -26.10 5.45
N ALA A 208 5.46 -25.16 5.80
CA ALA A 208 5.74 -23.73 5.68
C ALA A 208 7.01 -23.34 6.44
N GLU A 209 7.17 -23.82 7.68
CA GLU A 209 8.37 -23.59 8.49
C GLU A 209 9.64 -24.17 7.86
N ILE A 210 9.58 -25.39 7.32
CA ILE A 210 10.73 -26.00 6.63
C ILE A 210 11.15 -25.13 5.44
N TRP A 211 10.20 -24.61 4.65
CA TRP A 211 10.50 -23.82 3.47
C TRP A 211 11.11 -22.44 3.77
N ARG A 212 11.02 -21.92 5.00
CA ARG A 212 11.70 -20.66 5.38
C ARG A 212 13.21 -20.79 5.31
N HIS A 213 13.75 -22.00 5.47
CA HIS A 213 15.18 -22.26 5.61
C HIS A 213 15.72 -23.02 4.40
N GLY A 214 16.55 -22.36 3.60
CA GLY A 214 17.27 -22.99 2.48
C GLY A 214 16.45 -23.29 1.22
N SER A 215 15.11 -23.13 1.24
CA SER A 215 14.29 -23.32 0.04
C SER A 215 14.45 -22.16 -0.95
N VAL A 216 14.19 -22.45 -2.23
CA VAL A 216 14.17 -21.44 -3.31
C VAL A 216 13.01 -20.45 -3.13
N VAL A 217 11.91 -20.88 -2.51
CA VAL A 217 10.70 -20.07 -2.33
C VAL A 217 10.72 -19.29 -1.00
N ARG A 218 11.83 -19.19 -0.28
CA ARG A 218 11.87 -18.36 0.93
C ARG A 218 11.52 -16.90 0.61
N SER A 219 10.60 -16.31 1.37
CA SER A 219 10.20 -14.91 1.23
C SER A 219 9.43 -14.43 2.46
N TRP A 220 9.27 -13.11 2.60
CA TRP A 220 8.49 -12.54 3.69
C TRP A 220 7.03 -13.04 3.73
N LEU A 221 6.40 -13.22 2.55
CA LEU A 221 5.04 -13.77 2.49
C LEU A 221 4.97 -15.22 2.98
N LEU A 222 6.03 -16.00 2.81
CA LEU A 222 6.12 -17.34 3.38
C LEU A 222 6.28 -17.29 4.91
N ASP A 223 7.07 -16.35 5.43
CA ASP A 223 7.18 -16.13 6.90
C ASP A 223 5.80 -15.84 7.49
N LEU A 224 5.02 -14.94 6.88
CA LEU A 224 3.65 -14.64 7.31
C LEU A 224 2.72 -15.85 7.19
N THR A 225 2.89 -16.67 6.16
CA THR A 225 2.12 -17.90 5.96
C THR A 225 2.40 -18.93 7.06
N ALA A 226 3.68 -19.12 7.40
CA ALA A 226 4.09 -20.01 8.49
C ALA A 226 3.54 -19.53 9.84
N ASP A 227 3.64 -18.23 10.14
CA ASP A 227 3.10 -17.64 11.35
C ASP A 227 1.58 -17.77 11.46
N ALA A 228 0.86 -17.62 10.35
CA ALA A 228 -0.59 -17.78 10.30
C ALA A 228 -1.00 -19.23 10.56
N LEU A 229 -0.36 -20.19 9.89
CA LEU A 229 -0.66 -21.62 10.03
C LEU A 229 -0.21 -22.19 11.38
N ALA A 230 0.84 -21.65 12.00
CA ALA A 230 1.23 -22.01 13.36
C ALA A 230 0.17 -21.62 14.38
N LYS A 231 -0.51 -20.48 14.18
CA LYS A 231 -1.58 -19.98 15.06
C LYS A 231 -2.93 -20.63 14.78
N ASN A 232 -3.25 -20.87 13.51
CA ASN A 232 -4.53 -21.41 13.07
C ASN A 232 -4.32 -22.39 11.90
N PRO A 233 -3.94 -23.66 12.16
CA PRO A 233 -3.64 -24.63 11.11
C PRO A 233 -4.81 -24.95 10.18
N GLY A 234 -6.05 -24.81 10.67
CA GLY A 234 -7.27 -25.04 9.90
C GLY A 234 -7.77 -23.79 9.16
N LEU A 235 -7.21 -22.62 9.45
CA LEU A 235 -7.76 -21.32 9.06
C LEU A 235 -9.23 -21.15 9.50
N ASP A 236 -9.59 -21.76 10.63
CA ASP A 236 -10.95 -21.78 11.16
C ASP A 236 -11.44 -20.37 11.49
N GLY A 237 -12.72 -20.11 11.20
CA GLY A 237 -13.34 -18.80 11.42
C GLY A 237 -12.98 -17.72 10.39
N ILE A 238 -12.19 -18.05 9.36
CA ILE A 238 -11.85 -17.13 8.27
C ILE A 238 -12.79 -17.39 7.08
N ALA A 239 -13.51 -16.36 6.64
CA ALA A 239 -14.34 -16.46 5.44
C ALA A 239 -13.48 -16.56 4.17
N ALA A 240 -13.93 -17.30 3.17
CA ALA A 240 -13.28 -17.41 1.86
C ALA A 240 -13.51 -16.15 0.99
N TYR A 241 -13.26 -14.97 1.56
CA TYR A 241 -13.46 -13.66 0.95
C TYR A 241 -12.15 -12.88 0.99
N VAL A 242 -11.66 -12.44 -0.16
CA VAL A 242 -10.38 -11.71 -0.26
C VAL A 242 -10.62 -10.31 -0.85
N PRO A 243 -10.44 -9.23 -0.07
CA PRO A 243 -10.57 -7.86 -0.57
C PRO A 243 -9.39 -7.46 -1.49
N ASP A 244 -9.57 -6.35 -2.21
CA ASP A 244 -8.53 -5.67 -2.99
C ASP A 244 -8.65 -4.16 -2.76
N SER A 245 -7.52 -3.46 -2.78
CA SER A 245 -7.41 -2.03 -2.40
C SER A 245 -7.28 -1.08 -3.59
N GLY A 246 -7.30 -1.60 -4.83
CA GLY A 246 -7.23 -0.81 -6.06
C GLY A 246 -5.93 -0.96 -6.85
N GLU A 247 -4.77 -1.05 -6.21
CA GLU A 247 -3.47 -1.06 -6.93
C GLU A 247 -3.33 -2.26 -7.87
N GLY A 248 -3.79 -3.44 -7.45
CA GLY A 248 -3.81 -4.61 -8.33
C GLY A 248 -4.70 -4.41 -9.58
N ARG A 249 -5.79 -3.64 -9.46
CA ARG A 249 -6.62 -3.25 -10.61
C ARG A 249 -5.88 -2.30 -11.52
N TRP A 250 -5.23 -1.28 -10.96
CA TRP A 250 -4.47 -0.31 -11.75
C TRP A 250 -3.30 -0.98 -12.47
N THR A 251 -2.59 -1.93 -11.84
CA THR A 251 -1.56 -2.73 -12.52
C THR A 251 -2.12 -3.49 -13.73
N ALA A 252 -3.28 -4.14 -13.58
CA ALA A 252 -3.90 -4.89 -14.67
C ALA A 252 -4.38 -3.97 -15.81
N ILE A 253 -4.97 -2.81 -15.48
CA ILE A 253 -5.39 -1.81 -16.47
C ILE A 253 -4.16 -1.26 -17.23
N GLU A 254 -3.11 -0.89 -16.51
CA GLU A 254 -1.88 -0.36 -17.11
C GLU A 254 -1.25 -1.36 -18.09
N ALA A 255 -1.26 -2.65 -17.74
CA ALA A 255 -0.78 -3.70 -18.62
C ALA A 255 -1.58 -3.81 -19.92
N ILE A 256 -2.89 -3.62 -19.86
CA ILE A 256 -3.75 -3.57 -21.07
C ILE A 256 -3.42 -2.33 -21.89
N GLU A 257 -3.35 -1.16 -21.27
CA GLU A 257 -3.07 0.11 -21.94
C GLU A 257 -1.70 0.12 -22.64
N THR A 258 -0.72 -0.58 -22.06
CA THR A 258 0.67 -0.65 -22.58
C THR A 258 0.95 -1.89 -23.44
N GLY A 259 -0.01 -2.83 -23.54
CA GLY A 259 0.17 -4.08 -24.30
C GLY A 259 1.13 -5.09 -23.64
N VAL A 260 1.30 -5.03 -22.32
CA VAL A 260 2.14 -5.96 -21.55
C VAL A 260 1.33 -7.15 -21.06
N SER A 261 1.81 -8.37 -21.32
CA SER A 261 1.13 -9.60 -20.87
C SER A 261 1.38 -9.86 -19.37
N LEU A 262 0.33 -9.79 -18.54
CA LEU A 262 0.36 -10.09 -17.10
C LEU A 262 -0.60 -11.22 -16.69
N PRO A 263 -0.43 -12.46 -17.19
CA PRO A 263 -1.38 -13.55 -16.94
C PRO A 263 -1.51 -13.91 -15.45
N VAL A 264 -0.38 -14.00 -14.73
CA VAL A 264 -0.37 -14.41 -13.31
C VAL A 264 -1.01 -13.35 -12.42
N ILE A 265 -0.59 -12.08 -12.55
CA ILE A 265 -1.11 -10.98 -11.74
C ILE A 265 -2.61 -10.75 -12.02
N THR A 266 -3.00 -10.79 -13.30
CA THR A 266 -4.41 -10.65 -13.69
C THR A 266 -5.26 -11.77 -13.12
N MET A 267 -4.81 -13.02 -13.21
CA MET A 267 -5.52 -14.15 -12.62
C MET A 267 -5.65 -14.02 -11.09
N ALA A 268 -4.58 -13.60 -10.40
CA ALA A 268 -4.62 -13.36 -8.95
C ALA A 268 -5.68 -12.30 -8.58
N LEU A 269 -5.81 -11.23 -9.37
CA LEU A 269 -6.87 -10.24 -9.19
C LEU A 269 -8.27 -10.84 -9.43
N GLN A 270 -8.45 -11.61 -10.51
CA GLN A 270 -9.74 -12.24 -10.83
C GLN A 270 -10.17 -13.25 -9.76
N ASN A 271 -9.23 -14.01 -9.18
CA ASN A 271 -9.52 -14.93 -8.07
C ASN A 271 -10.03 -14.18 -6.83
N ARG A 272 -9.54 -12.96 -6.56
CA ARG A 272 -10.11 -12.10 -5.51
C ARG A 272 -11.53 -11.68 -5.82
N PHE A 273 -11.87 -11.32 -7.06
CA PHE A 273 -13.25 -11.02 -7.44
C PHE A 273 -14.15 -12.24 -7.25
N ARG A 274 -13.69 -13.38 -7.76
CA ARG A 274 -14.39 -14.65 -7.68
C ARG A 274 -14.68 -15.07 -6.23
N SER A 275 -13.76 -14.82 -5.30
CA SER A 275 -13.94 -15.12 -3.87
C SER A 275 -15.12 -14.40 -3.21
N ARG A 276 -15.67 -13.36 -3.84
CA ARG A 276 -16.76 -12.53 -3.29
C ARG A 276 -18.13 -12.90 -3.84
N GLU A 277 -18.19 -13.85 -4.76
CA GLU A 277 -19.42 -14.28 -5.41
C GLU A 277 -19.92 -15.59 -4.79
N GLU A 278 -21.07 -15.57 -4.14
CA GLU A 278 -21.67 -16.79 -3.57
C GLU A 278 -22.34 -17.67 -4.65
N ALA A 279 -23.04 -17.05 -5.60
CA ALA A 279 -23.77 -17.75 -6.66
C ALA A 279 -23.59 -17.07 -8.04
N PRO A 280 -22.37 -17.12 -8.61
CA PRO A 280 -22.01 -16.46 -9.87
C PRO A 280 -23.02 -16.71 -10.99
N PHE A 281 -23.43 -15.65 -11.67
CA PHE A 281 -24.31 -15.77 -12.84
C PHE A 281 -23.64 -16.58 -13.96
N ALA A 282 -22.33 -16.38 -14.18
CA ALA A 282 -21.57 -17.09 -15.21
C ALA A 282 -21.67 -18.62 -15.04
N ASP A 283 -21.58 -19.13 -13.82
CA ASP A 283 -21.68 -20.56 -13.53
C ASP A 283 -23.07 -21.13 -13.79
N LYS A 284 -24.11 -20.36 -13.42
CA LYS A 284 -25.50 -20.73 -13.69
C LYS A 284 -25.74 -20.80 -15.19
N LEU A 285 -25.25 -19.81 -15.94
CA LEU A 285 -25.34 -19.77 -17.40
C LEU A 285 -24.55 -20.91 -18.05
N LEU A 286 -23.35 -21.22 -17.56
CA LEU A 286 -22.57 -22.38 -18.02
C LEU A 286 -23.32 -23.70 -17.78
N SER A 287 -23.94 -23.88 -16.62
CA SER A 287 -24.75 -25.06 -16.33
C SER A 287 -25.99 -25.14 -17.23
N ALA A 288 -26.65 -24.02 -17.50
CA ALA A 288 -27.80 -23.94 -18.38
C ALA A 288 -27.41 -24.30 -19.83
N MET A 289 -26.33 -23.72 -20.36
CA MET A 289 -25.84 -24.04 -21.71
C MET A 289 -25.56 -25.55 -21.84
N ARG A 290 -24.89 -26.16 -20.85
CA ARG A 290 -24.62 -27.62 -20.84
C ARG A 290 -25.90 -28.46 -20.84
N ASN A 291 -26.97 -27.97 -20.23
CA ASN A 291 -28.27 -28.62 -20.29
C ASN A 291 -28.93 -28.47 -21.66
N GLU A 292 -28.96 -27.25 -22.21
CA GLU A 292 -29.62 -26.95 -23.48
C GLU A 292 -29.00 -27.71 -24.66
N PHE A 293 -27.66 -27.71 -24.81
CA PHE A 293 -27.04 -28.39 -25.95
C PHE A 293 -26.81 -29.89 -25.75
N GLY A 294 -26.68 -30.34 -24.49
CA GLY A 294 -26.15 -31.68 -24.17
C GLY A 294 -27.00 -32.50 -23.19
N GLY A 295 -28.12 -31.97 -22.72
CA GLY A 295 -29.00 -32.64 -21.76
C GLY A 295 -28.39 -32.89 -20.38
N HIS A 296 -27.26 -32.25 -20.04
CA HIS A 296 -26.60 -32.45 -18.75
C HIS A 296 -27.50 -31.98 -17.59
N ALA A 297 -27.59 -32.78 -16.53
CA ALA A 297 -28.42 -32.45 -15.37
C ALA A 297 -27.98 -31.14 -14.70
N VAL A 298 -28.94 -30.26 -14.43
CA VAL A 298 -28.75 -29.03 -13.65
C VAL A 298 -29.11 -29.29 -12.20
N LYS A 299 -28.24 -28.85 -11.28
CA LYS A 299 -28.52 -28.92 -9.84
C LYS A 299 -29.35 -27.70 -9.43
N GLY A 300 -30.49 -27.91 -8.76
CA GLY A 300 -31.30 -26.84 -8.20
C GLY A 300 -30.57 -26.05 -7.10
N SER A 301 -30.92 -24.78 -6.91
CA SER A 301 -30.41 -23.98 -5.80
C SER A 301 -30.87 -24.58 -4.47
N LYS A 302 -29.97 -24.65 -3.49
CA LYS A 302 -30.32 -24.87 -2.09
C LYS A 302 -30.57 -23.53 -1.42
#